data_AF-A0A9W8RGA4-F1
#
_entry.id   AF-A0A9W8RGA4-F1
#
_cell.length_a   1.000
_cell.length_b   1.000
_cell.length_c   1.000
_cell.angle_alpha   90.00
_cell.angle_beta   90.00
_cell.angle_gamma   90.00
#
_symmetry.space_group_name_H-M   'P 1'
#
loop_
_entity.id
_entity.type
_entity.pdbx_description
1 polymer ?
#
loop_
_entity_poly.entity_id
_entity_poly.type
_entity_poly.pdbx_seq_one_letter_code
_entity_poly.pdbx_strand_id
1 'polypeptide(L)'
;MQDGALPVTGLSELQAHLEELVNDPATPFNAKLFDDVELQLNESNIPPLLTTLLPPLTTILKQTTQDPTPLLSLAIKLLSPLNFSRCLTIADPPSLLAALRSPLPGANLLALAIIHKAARTPGDAAILSTIPDVVEEVVRRWLDSPDVGVGERAARVLGDVLETDCDVIVEGEGVNGVSAATNGILGNELVKRRVPGHARLWRLLFLDRQFITLITTLCRPETIDRQATLAQGRLLRILPRLAALNPRAVSTTPFPDILALPDATAEPAGHGLLQWAALTMVDTTDMLMHLSLIDFYETFVSIMRVAGNSVDKDKVVRDLVKTAADRDDQLKASLRGLPDRTVEEEAVPLARYISQILD
;
A
#
# COMPACT_ATOMS: atom_id res chain seq x y z
N MET A 1 -16.08 4.18 -40.77
CA MET A 1 -17.13 4.51 -39.78
C MET A 1 -16.45 5.36 -38.72
N GLN A 2 -16.84 6.64 -38.60
CA GLN A 2 -16.34 7.53 -37.57
C GLN A 2 -17.09 7.18 -36.27
N ASP A 3 -16.40 6.62 -35.29
CA ASP A 3 -16.91 6.53 -33.92
C ASP A 3 -17.01 7.95 -33.36
N GLY A 4 -18.16 8.58 -33.56
CA GLY A 4 -18.50 9.84 -32.92
C GLY A 4 -18.66 9.59 -31.43
N ALA A 5 -17.67 10.00 -30.64
CA ALA A 5 -17.79 10.01 -29.19
C ALA A 5 -19.11 10.70 -28.80
N LEU A 6 -19.92 10.03 -27.99
CA LEU A 6 -21.21 10.56 -27.53
C LEU A 6 -20.98 11.95 -26.88
N PRO A 7 -21.80 12.96 -27.21
CA PRO A 7 -21.65 14.29 -26.64
C PRO A 7 -21.84 14.24 -25.13
N VAL A 8 -20.91 14.83 -24.39
CA VAL A 8 -20.96 14.92 -22.93
C VAL A 8 -21.82 16.10 -22.54
N THR A 9 -22.96 15.82 -21.90
CA THR A 9 -23.89 16.84 -21.41
C THR A 9 -23.27 17.59 -20.23
N GLY A 10 -23.38 18.91 -20.20
CA GLY A 10 -22.80 19.74 -19.12
C GLY A 10 -21.34 20.12 -19.32
N LEU A 11 -20.71 19.72 -20.43
CA LEU A 11 -19.28 19.97 -20.67
C LEU A 11 -18.96 21.46 -20.83
N SER A 12 -19.81 22.24 -21.50
CA SER A 12 -19.66 23.68 -21.63
C SER A 12 -19.76 24.39 -20.29
N GLU A 13 -20.70 23.97 -19.45
CA GLU A 13 -20.93 24.48 -18.11
C GLU A 13 -19.75 24.15 -17.20
N LEU A 14 -19.22 22.92 -17.30
CA LEU A 14 -18.02 22.51 -16.59
C LEU A 14 -16.82 23.37 -17.01
N GLN A 15 -16.62 23.61 -18.31
CA GLN A 15 -15.52 24.45 -18.79
C GLN A 15 -15.64 25.88 -18.25
N ALA A 16 -16.82 26.48 -18.31
CA ALA A 16 -17.06 27.82 -17.77
C ALA A 16 -16.79 27.87 -16.26
N HIS A 17 -17.21 26.85 -15.51
CA HIS A 17 -16.96 26.79 -14.07
C HIS A 17 -15.46 26.56 -13.75
N LEU A 18 -14.75 25.76 -14.54
CA LEU A 18 -13.31 25.60 -14.41
C LEU A 18 -12.56 26.92 -14.69
N GLU A 19 -12.98 27.69 -15.70
CA GLU A 19 -12.43 29.02 -15.97
C GLU A 19 -12.71 30.00 -14.83
N GLU A 20 -13.91 29.97 -14.24
CA GLU A 20 -14.26 30.75 -13.05
C GLU A 20 -13.34 30.41 -11.87
N LEU A 21 -13.14 29.12 -11.57
CA LEU A 21 -12.22 28.64 -10.52
C LEU A 21 -10.75 28.99 -10.79
N VAL A 22 -10.35 29.07 -12.07
CA VAL A 22 -9.00 29.53 -12.44
C VAL A 22 -8.84 31.02 -12.13
N ASN A 23 -9.86 31.83 -12.42
CA ASN A 23 -9.83 33.28 -12.22
C ASN A 23 -10.05 33.70 -10.76
N ASP A 24 -10.92 32.99 -10.05
CA ASP A 24 -11.21 33.20 -8.63
C ASP A 24 -11.16 31.87 -7.86
N PRO A 25 -10.00 31.52 -7.27
CA PRO A 25 -9.82 30.30 -6.48
C PRO A 25 -10.69 30.21 -5.22
N ALA A 26 -11.38 31.28 -4.81
CA ALA A 26 -12.32 31.27 -3.69
C ALA A 26 -13.73 30.80 -4.10
N THR A 27 -14.01 30.70 -5.41
CA THR A 27 -15.29 30.19 -5.93
C THR A 27 -15.54 28.76 -5.43
N PRO A 28 -16.67 28.46 -4.77
CA PRO A 28 -16.96 27.11 -4.30
C PRO A 28 -17.07 26.09 -5.44
N PHE A 29 -16.56 24.88 -5.22
CA PHE A 29 -16.71 23.78 -6.17
C PHE A 29 -18.18 23.39 -6.37
N ASN A 30 -18.62 23.35 -7.63
CA ASN A 30 -19.91 22.75 -8.01
C ASN A 30 -19.78 21.22 -8.11
N ALA A 31 -19.79 20.54 -6.96
CA ALA A 31 -19.62 19.08 -6.86
C ALA A 31 -20.55 18.30 -7.80
N LYS A 32 -21.83 18.70 -7.88
CA LYS A 32 -22.81 18.05 -8.76
C LYS A 32 -22.41 18.12 -10.23
N LEU A 33 -21.89 19.26 -10.68
CA LEU A 33 -21.44 19.42 -12.07
C LEU A 33 -20.24 18.54 -12.38
N PHE A 34 -19.30 18.40 -11.44
CA PHE A 34 -18.18 17.47 -11.60
C PHE A 34 -18.65 16.02 -11.68
N ASP A 35 -19.56 15.60 -10.80
CA ASP A 35 -20.12 14.25 -10.78
C ASP A 35 -20.92 13.95 -12.06
N ASP A 36 -21.82 14.85 -12.48
CA ASP A 36 -22.68 14.66 -13.66
C ASP A 36 -21.85 14.48 -14.93
N VAL A 37 -20.74 15.23 -15.09
CA VAL A 37 -19.83 15.07 -16.22
C VAL A 37 -18.96 13.82 -16.08
N GLU A 38 -18.42 13.55 -14.90
CA GLU A 38 -17.58 12.38 -14.63
C GLU A 38 -18.31 11.08 -14.99
N LEU A 39 -19.59 10.93 -14.63
CA LEU A 39 -20.41 9.75 -14.91
C LEU A 39 -20.51 9.41 -16.41
N GLN A 40 -20.38 10.42 -17.28
CA GLN A 40 -20.46 10.26 -18.73
C GLN A 40 -19.09 9.96 -19.38
N LEU A 41 -17.99 10.10 -18.64
CA LEU A 41 -16.64 9.84 -19.15
C LEU A 41 -16.36 8.33 -19.27
N ASN A 42 -15.69 7.94 -20.35
CA ASN A 42 -15.27 6.58 -20.65
C ASN A 42 -13.99 6.57 -21.51
N GLU A 43 -13.45 5.38 -21.77
CA GLU A 43 -12.16 5.23 -22.47
C GLU A 43 -12.14 5.84 -23.87
N SER A 44 -13.29 5.97 -24.55
CA SER A 44 -13.36 6.52 -25.92
C SER A 44 -13.48 8.05 -25.95
N ASN A 45 -14.14 8.67 -24.96
CA ASN A 45 -14.32 10.12 -24.92
C ASN A 45 -13.31 10.86 -24.04
N ILE A 46 -12.58 10.19 -23.15
CA ILE A 46 -11.54 10.83 -22.33
C ILE A 46 -10.40 11.41 -23.18
N PRO A 47 -9.78 10.69 -24.13
CA PRO A 47 -8.62 11.19 -24.87
C PRO A 47 -8.80 12.57 -25.54
N PRO A 48 -9.92 12.85 -26.25
CA PRO A 48 -10.13 14.18 -26.84
C PRO A 48 -10.40 15.27 -25.79
N LEU A 49 -10.85 14.93 -24.58
CA LEU A 49 -11.16 15.89 -23.51
C LEU A 49 -9.95 16.26 -22.66
N LEU A 50 -8.85 15.50 -22.73
CA LEU A 50 -7.65 15.74 -21.94
C LEU A 50 -7.09 17.15 -22.18
N THR A 51 -7.02 17.59 -23.44
CA THR A 51 -6.46 18.90 -23.79
C THR A 51 -7.30 20.06 -23.27
N THR A 52 -8.60 19.85 -23.08
CA THR A 52 -9.53 20.89 -22.63
C THR A 52 -9.68 20.94 -21.12
N LEU A 53 -9.82 19.78 -20.46
CA LEU A 53 -10.13 19.72 -19.03
C LEU A 53 -8.88 19.66 -18.14
N LEU A 54 -7.80 19.03 -18.60
CA LEU A 54 -6.64 18.78 -17.75
C LEU A 54 -5.84 20.04 -17.41
N PRO A 55 -5.57 20.99 -18.34
CA PRO A 55 -4.86 22.21 -18.01
C PRO A 55 -5.54 23.06 -16.92
N PRO A 56 -6.83 23.44 -17.02
CA PRO A 56 -7.46 24.24 -15.97
C PRO A 56 -7.56 23.48 -14.64
N LEU A 57 -7.86 22.18 -14.65
CA LEU A 57 -7.84 21.36 -13.43
C LEU A 57 -6.47 21.38 -12.74
N THR A 58 -5.38 21.27 -13.51
CA THR A 58 -4.01 21.32 -12.98
C THR A 58 -3.72 22.69 -12.35
N THR A 59 -4.14 23.77 -13.00
CA THR A 59 -4.00 25.13 -12.47
C THR A 59 -4.76 25.27 -11.14
N ILE A 60 -6.03 24.85 -11.10
CA ILE A 60 -6.88 24.91 -9.90
C ILE A 60 -6.23 24.14 -8.74
N LEU A 61 -5.79 22.90 -8.98
CA LEU A 61 -5.17 22.05 -7.95
C LEU A 61 -3.86 22.64 -7.39
N LYS A 62 -3.14 23.46 -8.16
CA LYS A 62 -1.90 24.11 -7.71
C LYS A 62 -2.14 25.39 -6.90
N GLN A 63 -3.31 26.03 -7.03
CA GLN A 63 -3.58 27.34 -6.43
C GLN A 63 -4.70 27.33 -5.39
N THR A 64 -5.57 26.32 -5.41
CA THR A 64 -6.73 26.27 -4.51
C THR A 64 -6.31 26.01 -3.07
N THR A 65 -6.97 26.71 -2.15
CA THR A 65 -6.89 26.46 -0.70
C THR A 65 -8.08 25.65 -0.18
N GLN A 66 -9.07 25.39 -1.05
CA GLN A 66 -10.23 24.57 -0.74
C GLN A 66 -9.87 23.08 -0.77
N ASP A 67 -10.65 22.25 -0.06
CA ASP A 67 -10.51 20.80 -0.15
C ASP A 67 -10.80 20.32 -1.59
N PRO A 68 -9.82 19.75 -2.31
CA PRO A 68 -9.99 19.35 -3.71
C PRO A 68 -10.77 18.03 -3.87
N THR A 69 -11.31 17.46 -2.79
CA THR A 69 -12.11 16.23 -2.83
C THR A 69 -13.19 16.22 -3.94
N PRO A 70 -13.96 17.30 -4.21
CA PRO A 70 -14.93 17.32 -5.31
C PRO A 70 -14.33 17.13 -6.71
N LEU A 71 -13.04 17.40 -6.89
CA LEU A 71 -12.34 17.22 -8.17
C LEU A 71 -11.74 15.82 -8.33
N LEU A 72 -11.65 15.05 -7.25
CA LEU A 72 -10.79 13.86 -7.18
C LEU A 72 -11.21 12.79 -8.21
N SER A 73 -12.49 12.42 -8.24
CA SER A 73 -13.00 11.39 -9.15
C SER A 73 -12.78 11.76 -10.62
N LEU A 74 -13.13 13.00 -10.98
CA LEU A 74 -12.93 13.52 -12.34
C LEU A 74 -11.45 13.56 -12.72
N ALA A 75 -10.59 14.09 -11.84
CA ALA A 75 -9.15 14.18 -12.08
C ALA A 75 -8.52 12.79 -12.24
N ILE A 76 -8.85 11.84 -11.37
CA ILE A 76 -8.35 10.46 -11.45
C ILE A 76 -8.80 9.82 -12.77
N LYS A 77 -10.06 10.02 -13.18
CA LYS A 77 -10.60 9.46 -14.41
C LYS A 77 -9.93 10.04 -15.66
N LEU A 78 -9.72 11.35 -15.71
CA LEU A 78 -8.97 12.01 -16.78
C LEU A 78 -7.51 11.56 -16.82
N LEU A 79 -6.89 11.29 -15.67
CA LEU A 79 -5.52 10.79 -15.61
C LEU A 79 -5.42 9.31 -15.99
N SER A 80 -6.50 8.52 -15.92
CA SER A 80 -6.54 7.07 -16.21
C SER A 80 -5.71 6.62 -17.43
N PRO A 81 -5.88 7.18 -18.64
CA PRO A 81 -5.14 6.75 -19.84
C PRO A 81 -3.64 7.07 -19.80
N LEU A 82 -3.19 7.99 -18.93
CA LEU A 82 -1.80 8.38 -18.84
C LEU A 82 -0.99 7.35 -18.06
N ASN A 83 0.22 7.05 -18.53
CA ASN A 83 1.21 6.30 -17.76
C ASN A 83 1.89 7.21 -16.72
N PHE A 84 2.66 6.61 -15.82
CA PHE A 84 3.30 7.35 -14.73
C PHE A 84 4.23 8.46 -15.24
N SER A 85 5.07 8.13 -16.24
CA SER A 85 5.98 9.10 -16.87
C SER A 85 5.27 10.34 -17.44
N ARG A 86 4.10 10.16 -18.07
CA ARG A 86 3.28 11.26 -18.57
C ARG A 86 2.64 12.06 -17.45
N CYS A 87 2.19 11.40 -16.39
CA CYS A 87 1.67 12.12 -15.22
C CYS A 87 2.74 13.01 -14.57
N LEU A 88 4.01 12.58 -14.53
CA LEU A 88 5.10 13.40 -14.01
C LEU A 88 5.37 14.68 -14.82
N THR A 89 4.96 14.74 -16.09
CA THR A 89 5.05 16.00 -16.87
C THR A 89 3.99 17.02 -16.49
N ILE A 90 2.93 16.59 -15.78
CA ILE A 90 1.80 17.43 -15.35
C ILE A 90 1.95 17.77 -13.86
N ALA A 91 2.20 16.74 -13.05
CA ALA A 91 2.50 16.81 -11.62
C ALA A 91 3.95 16.35 -11.40
N ASP A 92 4.86 17.31 -11.50
CA ASP A 92 6.29 17.10 -11.26
C ASP A 92 6.58 16.71 -9.80
N PRO A 93 7.76 16.18 -9.49
CA PRO A 93 8.07 15.70 -8.13
C PRO A 93 7.82 16.73 -7.02
N PRO A 94 8.19 18.02 -7.16
CA PRO A 94 7.84 19.04 -6.17
C PRO A 94 6.33 19.21 -5.97
N SER A 95 5.52 19.17 -7.03
CA SER A 95 4.06 19.22 -6.91
C SER A 95 3.49 18.01 -6.19
N LEU A 96 4.01 16.80 -6.46
CA LEU A 96 3.61 15.58 -5.75
C LEU A 96 3.95 15.66 -4.26
N LEU A 97 5.15 16.16 -3.92
CA LEU A 97 5.55 16.37 -2.52
C LEU A 97 4.64 17.38 -1.82
N ALA A 98 4.33 18.50 -2.47
CA ALA A 98 3.42 19.50 -1.92
C ALA A 98 2.01 18.90 -1.67
N ALA A 99 1.50 18.12 -2.62
CA ALA A 99 0.19 17.48 -2.50
C ALA A 99 0.16 16.38 -1.43
N LEU A 100 1.23 15.58 -1.27
CA LEU A 100 1.34 14.59 -0.19
C LEU A 100 1.51 15.23 1.20
N ARG A 101 2.14 16.40 1.30
CA ARG A 101 2.32 17.12 2.58
C ARG A 101 1.13 18.01 2.95
N SER A 102 0.21 18.21 2.01
CA SER A 102 -1.01 18.98 2.26
C SER A 102 -1.81 18.40 3.42
N PRO A 103 -2.39 19.23 4.30
CA PRO A 103 -3.30 18.76 5.34
C PRO A 103 -4.66 18.30 4.79
N LEU A 104 -4.92 18.53 3.49
CA LEU A 104 -6.19 18.21 2.84
C LEU A 104 -6.15 16.77 2.29
N PRO A 105 -7.03 15.86 2.77
CA PRO A 105 -7.03 14.46 2.33
C PRO A 105 -7.19 14.31 0.81
N GLY A 106 -8.03 15.13 0.17
CA GLY A 106 -8.21 15.09 -1.28
C GLY A 106 -6.91 15.32 -2.07
N ALA A 107 -6.02 16.19 -1.57
CA ALA A 107 -4.72 16.43 -2.21
C ALA A 107 -3.79 15.22 -2.06
N ASN A 108 -3.75 14.61 -0.88
CA ASN A 108 -2.96 13.39 -0.64
C ASN A 108 -3.45 12.24 -1.53
N LEU A 109 -4.78 12.04 -1.59
CA LEU A 109 -5.39 10.97 -2.38
C LEU A 109 -5.12 11.13 -3.88
N LEU A 110 -5.13 12.37 -4.40
CA LEU A 110 -4.79 12.62 -5.80
C LEU A 110 -3.31 12.31 -6.08
N ALA A 111 -2.40 12.75 -5.21
CA ALA A 111 -0.98 12.45 -5.34
C ALA A 111 -0.73 10.93 -5.30
N LEU A 112 -1.36 10.23 -4.36
CA LEU A 112 -1.30 8.77 -4.27
C LEU A 112 -1.90 8.09 -5.50
N ALA A 113 -2.96 8.61 -6.11
CA ALA A 113 -3.52 8.08 -7.34
C ALA A 113 -2.57 8.22 -8.55
N ILE A 114 -1.82 9.32 -8.62
CA ILE A 114 -0.76 9.50 -9.63
C ILE A 114 0.40 8.53 -9.37
N ILE A 115 0.89 8.46 -8.14
CA ILE A 115 2.01 7.57 -7.75
C ILE A 115 1.64 6.10 -7.98
N HIS A 116 0.38 5.72 -7.73
CA HIS A 116 -0.09 4.36 -7.97
C HIS A 116 0.10 3.90 -9.42
N LYS A 117 0.14 4.81 -10.39
CA LYS A 117 0.43 4.44 -11.79
C LYS A 117 1.80 3.80 -11.96
N ALA A 118 2.74 4.03 -11.03
CA ALA A 118 4.04 3.36 -11.01
C ALA A 118 3.91 1.83 -10.82
N ALA A 119 2.81 1.34 -10.25
CA ALA A 119 2.55 -0.08 -10.09
C ALA A 119 2.16 -0.77 -11.40
N ARG A 120 1.94 -0.05 -12.51
CA ARG A 120 1.51 -0.65 -13.79
C ARG A 120 2.60 -1.45 -14.48
N THR A 121 3.85 -1.03 -14.39
CA THR A 121 4.97 -1.69 -15.07
C THR A 121 6.24 -1.65 -14.22
N PRO A 122 7.14 -2.66 -14.32
CA PRO A 122 8.45 -2.61 -13.68
C PRO A 122 9.29 -1.38 -14.04
N GLY A 123 9.11 -0.85 -15.25
CA GLY A 123 9.77 0.38 -15.72
C GLY A 123 9.28 1.61 -14.99
N ASP A 124 7.97 1.77 -14.82
CA ASP A 124 7.41 2.90 -14.08
C ASP A 124 7.76 2.83 -12.57
N ALA A 125 7.77 1.63 -11.98
CA ALA A 125 8.24 1.43 -10.60
C ALA A 125 9.73 1.81 -10.45
N ALA A 126 10.56 1.48 -11.45
CA ALA A 126 11.95 1.91 -11.48
C ALA A 126 12.09 3.44 -11.60
N ILE A 127 11.19 4.14 -12.31
CA ILE A 127 11.17 5.62 -12.35
C ILE A 127 10.80 6.17 -10.97
N LEU A 128 9.81 5.61 -10.28
CA LEU A 128 9.47 6.06 -8.92
C LEU A 128 10.67 5.93 -7.97
N SER A 129 11.47 4.86 -8.11
CA SER A 129 12.68 4.66 -7.30
C SER A 129 13.77 5.74 -7.49
N THR A 130 13.72 6.52 -8.58
CA THR A 130 14.67 7.63 -8.79
C THR A 130 14.24 8.93 -8.10
N ILE A 131 13.12 8.92 -7.36
CA ILE A 131 12.55 10.08 -6.68
C ILE A 131 12.35 9.74 -5.19
N PRO A 132 13.44 9.50 -4.42
CA PRO A 132 13.35 8.94 -3.08
C PRO A 132 12.55 9.81 -2.10
N ASP A 133 12.59 11.14 -2.23
CA ASP A 133 11.81 12.05 -1.38
C ASP A 133 10.29 11.80 -1.49
N VAL A 134 9.81 11.48 -2.69
CA VAL A 134 8.39 11.15 -2.91
C VAL A 134 8.06 9.80 -2.26
N VAL A 135 8.95 8.81 -2.38
CA VAL A 135 8.77 7.51 -1.72
C VAL A 135 8.77 7.65 -0.21
N GLU A 136 9.67 8.46 0.34
CA GLU A 136 9.72 8.77 1.77
C GLU A 136 8.39 9.39 2.25
N GLU A 137 7.86 10.38 1.54
CA GLU A 137 6.61 11.01 1.91
C GLU A 137 5.41 10.04 1.77
N VAL A 138 5.44 9.09 0.82
CA VAL A 138 4.44 8.02 0.77
C VAL A 138 4.52 7.12 2.01
N VAL A 139 5.73 6.78 2.49
CA VAL A 139 5.91 6.04 3.75
C VAL A 139 5.40 6.84 4.95
N ARG A 140 5.63 8.16 4.99
CA ARG A 140 5.05 9.05 6.01
C ARG A 140 3.52 9.06 5.95
N ARG A 141 2.91 9.25 4.77
CA ARG A 141 1.44 9.20 4.63
C ARG A 141 0.87 7.84 4.98
N TRP A 142 1.59 6.77 4.70
CA TRP A 142 1.19 5.43 5.11
C TRP A 142 1.15 5.29 6.63
N LEU A 143 2.23 5.61 7.34
CA LEU A 143 2.32 5.31 8.76
C LEU A 143 1.73 6.41 9.67
N ASP A 144 1.84 7.68 9.27
CA ASP A 144 1.58 8.86 10.11
C ASP A 144 0.43 9.76 9.60
N SER A 145 -0.38 9.29 8.64
CA SER A 145 -1.58 10.04 8.24
C SER A 145 -2.68 9.97 9.30
N PRO A 146 -3.23 11.11 9.76
CA PRO A 146 -4.39 11.15 10.65
C PRO A 146 -5.67 10.74 9.94
N ASP A 147 -5.75 10.95 8.62
CA ASP A 147 -6.85 10.46 7.78
C ASP A 147 -6.65 8.96 7.48
N VAL A 148 -7.67 8.16 7.79
CA VAL A 148 -7.65 6.71 7.62
C VAL A 148 -7.59 6.33 6.13
N GLY A 149 -8.38 7.00 5.29
CA GLY A 149 -8.45 6.74 3.86
C GLY A 149 -7.12 7.03 3.15
N VAL A 150 -6.42 8.09 3.54
CA VAL A 150 -5.07 8.41 3.05
C VAL A 150 -4.08 7.32 3.46
N GLY A 151 -4.07 6.93 4.74
CA GLY A 151 -3.15 5.90 5.25
C GLY A 151 -3.36 4.53 4.58
N GLU A 152 -4.62 4.12 4.40
CA GLU A 152 -4.98 2.89 3.70
C GLU A 152 -4.61 2.95 2.20
N ARG A 153 -4.88 4.09 1.55
CA ARG A 153 -4.50 4.28 0.15
C ARG A 153 -2.99 4.23 -0.02
N ALA A 154 -2.21 4.85 0.86
CA ALA A 154 -0.75 4.81 0.82
C ALA A 154 -0.21 3.40 1.05
N ALA A 155 -0.78 2.64 1.99
CA ALA A 155 -0.44 1.23 2.20
C ALA A 155 -0.65 0.40 0.93
N ARG A 156 -1.80 0.58 0.26
CA ARG A 156 -2.10 -0.10 -1.00
C ARG A 156 -1.11 0.28 -2.09
N VAL A 157 -0.86 1.58 -2.28
CA VAL A 157 0.11 2.07 -3.26
C VAL A 157 1.49 1.45 -3.04
N LEU A 158 1.99 1.45 -1.79
CA LEU A 158 3.29 0.83 -1.45
C LEU A 158 3.31 -0.66 -1.76
N GLY A 159 2.27 -1.40 -1.36
CA GLY A 159 2.18 -2.83 -1.63
C GLY A 159 2.17 -3.13 -3.13
N ASP A 160 1.39 -2.37 -3.91
CA ASP A 160 1.23 -2.57 -5.36
C ASP A 160 2.52 -2.22 -6.12
N VAL A 161 3.21 -1.12 -5.76
CA VAL A 161 4.50 -0.77 -6.40
C VAL A 161 5.62 -1.73 -6.02
N LEU A 162 5.65 -2.23 -4.77
CA LEU A 162 6.64 -3.24 -4.34
C LEU A 162 6.37 -4.58 -5.00
N GLU A 163 5.11 -4.98 -5.16
CA GLU A 163 4.76 -6.17 -5.92
C GLU A 163 5.25 -6.08 -7.37
N THR A 164 5.02 -4.94 -8.03
CA THR A 164 5.49 -4.73 -9.41
C THR A 164 7.02 -4.65 -9.51
N ASP A 165 7.70 -4.11 -8.50
CA ASP A 165 9.17 -4.00 -8.48
C ASP A 165 9.88 -5.27 -7.95
N CYS A 166 9.17 -6.23 -7.38
CA CYS A 166 9.78 -7.45 -6.85
C CYS A 166 10.46 -8.28 -7.96
N ASP A 167 11.74 -8.60 -7.79
CA ASP A 167 12.58 -9.34 -8.74
C ASP A 167 12.41 -10.86 -8.68
N VAL A 168 11.80 -11.37 -7.61
CA VAL A 168 11.48 -12.79 -7.45
C VAL A 168 10.25 -13.14 -8.29
N ILE A 169 10.42 -14.10 -9.19
CA ILE A 169 9.33 -14.79 -9.90
C ILE A 169 9.18 -16.16 -9.25
N VAL A 170 8.00 -16.47 -8.73
CA VAL A 170 7.72 -17.82 -8.26
C VAL A 170 7.25 -18.65 -9.46
N GLU A 171 8.07 -19.62 -9.85
CA GLU A 171 7.73 -20.60 -10.87
C GLU A 171 6.76 -21.65 -10.27
N GLY A 172 5.62 -21.85 -10.92
CA GLY A 172 4.56 -22.77 -10.44
C GLY A 172 3.36 -22.03 -9.85
N GLU A 173 2.16 -22.53 -10.18
CA GLU A 173 0.82 -22.08 -9.76
C GLU A 173 0.77 -20.82 -8.88
N GLY A 174 0.75 -19.66 -9.55
CA GLY A 174 0.26 -18.37 -9.07
C GLY A 174 0.53 -18.04 -7.61
N VAL A 175 1.53 -17.18 -7.34
CA VAL A 175 1.54 -16.44 -6.09
C VAL A 175 0.26 -15.61 -6.06
N ASN A 176 -0.59 -15.90 -5.08
CA ASN A 176 -1.67 -15.00 -4.70
C ASN A 176 -1.02 -13.67 -4.29
N GLY A 177 -1.08 -12.66 -5.17
CA GLY A 177 -0.91 -11.28 -4.75
C GLY A 177 -2.02 -10.98 -3.75
N VAL A 178 -1.65 -10.64 -2.52
CA VAL A 178 -2.63 -10.25 -1.50
C VAL A 178 -3.03 -8.81 -1.82
N SER A 179 -4.08 -8.63 -2.62
CA SER A 179 -4.70 -7.32 -2.72
C SER A 179 -5.25 -6.96 -1.34
N ALA A 180 -4.83 -5.82 -0.78
CA ALA A 180 -5.32 -5.31 0.51
C ALA A 180 -6.76 -4.77 0.36
N ALA A 181 -7.67 -5.68 0.02
CA ALA A 181 -9.10 -5.46 -0.06
C ALA A 181 -9.76 -6.06 1.20
N THR A 182 -9.61 -5.40 2.33
CA THR A 182 -10.55 -5.58 3.45
C THR A 182 -11.85 -4.87 3.10
N ASN A 183 -12.70 -5.57 2.34
CA ASN A 183 -14.16 -5.63 2.45
C ASN A 183 -14.72 -6.36 1.22
N GLY A 184 -14.89 -7.68 1.34
CA GLY A 184 -15.55 -8.48 0.30
C GLY A 184 -15.05 -9.92 0.28
N ILE A 185 -15.68 -10.74 1.12
CA ILE A 185 -15.91 -12.19 0.97
C ILE A 185 -15.53 -12.71 -0.44
N LEU A 186 -14.44 -13.48 -0.52
CA LEU A 186 -14.06 -14.37 -1.64
C LEU A 186 -13.80 -13.69 -3.01
N GLY A 187 -12.73 -12.89 -3.09
CA GLY A 187 -12.23 -12.35 -4.36
C GLY A 187 -10.70 -12.35 -4.48
N ASN A 188 -10.08 -13.53 -4.54
CA ASN A 188 -8.66 -13.69 -4.87
C ASN A 188 -8.44 -13.47 -6.37
N GLU A 189 -8.43 -12.23 -6.85
CA GLU A 189 -8.01 -11.96 -8.23
C GLU A 189 -6.48 -12.01 -8.37
N LEU A 190 -6.04 -13.14 -8.92
CA LEU A 190 -4.69 -13.56 -9.21
C LEU A 190 -4.06 -12.75 -10.38
N VAL A 191 -3.28 -11.71 -10.10
CA VAL A 191 -2.42 -11.11 -11.14
C VAL A 191 -1.09 -11.87 -11.22
N LYS A 192 -1.01 -12.82 -12.16
CA LYS A 192 0.23 -13.55 -12.44
C LYS A 192 1.30 -12.60 -13.01
N ARG A 193 2.34 -12.29 -12.23
CA ARG A 193 3.51 -11.55 -12.72
C ARG A 193 4.30 -12.42 -13.69
N ARG A 194 4.44 -11.97 -14.94
CA ARG A 194 5.20 -12.66 -16.00
C ARG A 194 6.60 -12.11 -16.22
N VAL A 195 6.88 -10.93 -15.68
CA VAL A 195 8.15 -10.20 -15.86
C VAL A 195 8.67 -9.82 -14.47
N PRO A 196 9.95 -10.09 -14.17
CA PRO A 196 10.55 -9.70 -12.90
C PRO A 196 10.66 -8.17 -12.81
N GLY A 197 10.51 -7.65 -11.60
CA GLY A 197 10.83 -6.26 -11.28
C GLY A 197 12.33 -6.00 -11.15
N HIS A 198 12.70 -4.77 -10.75
CA HIS A 198 14.10 -4.34 -10.65
C HIS A 198 14.64 -4.31 -9.21
N ALA A 199 13.79 -4.63 -8.23
CA ALA A 199 14.03 -4.56 -6.79
C ALA A 199 14.67 -3.24 -6.33
N ARG A 200 14.40 -2.12 -7.02
CA ARG A 200 14.97 -0.81 -6.66
C ARG A 200 14.23 -0.21 -5.48
N LEU A 201 12.90 -0.30 -5.46
CA LEU A 201 12.07 0.12 -4.32
C LEU A 201 12.28 -0.81 -3.13
N TRP A 202 12.43 -2.12 -3.36
CA TRP A 202 12.80 -3.05 -2.27
C TRP A 202 14.12 -2.67 -1.60
N ARG A 203 15.16 -2.40 -2.40
CA ARG A 203 16.45 -1.94 -1.85
C ARG A 203 16.33 -0.61 -1.13
N LEU A 204 15.55 0.32 -1.69
CA LEU A 204 15.30 1.61 -1.06
C LEU A 204 14.61 1.47 0.30
N LEU A 205 13.57 0.63 0.42
CA LEU A 205 12.82 0.51 1.68
C LEU A 205 13.53 -0.35 2.74
N PHE A 206 14.27 -1.39 2.33
CA PHE A 206 14.80 -2.40 3.25
C PHE A 206 16.32 -2.38 3.42
N LEU A 207 17.07 -1.79 2.48
CA LEU A 207 18.53 -1.68 2.54
C LEU A 207 19.04 -0.25 2.68
N ASP A 208 18.14 0.74 2.76
CA ASP A 208 18.50 2.11 3.10
C ASP A 208 18.21 2.39 4.58
N ARG A 209 19.21 2.92 5.28
CA ARG A 209 19.13 3.20 6.72
C ARG A 209 18.07 4.25 7.04
N GLN A 210 17.89 5.25 6.16
CA GLN A 210 16.93 6.34 6.35
C GLN A 210 15.50 5.81 6.36
N PHE A 211 15.16 4.91 5.45
CA PHE A 211 13.82 4.31 5.37
C PHE A 211 13.52 3.41 6.57
N ILE A 212 14.47 2.57 6.98
CA ILE A 212 14.31 1.73 8.17
C ILE A 212 14.18 2.58 9.45
N THR A 213 14.98 3.64 9.57
CA THR A 213 14.88 4.61 10.68
C THR A 213 13.51 5.30 10.69
N LEU A 214 13.00 5.70 9.52
CA LEU A 214 11.69 6.33 9.40
C LEU A 214 10.57 5.39 9.87
N ILE A 215 10.53 4.15 9.36
CA ILE A 215 9.51 3.16 9.71
C ILE A 215 9.52 2.88 11.21
N THR A 216 10.71 2.64 11.78
CA THR A 216 10.86 2.33 13.20
C THR A 216 10.50 3.51 14.10
N THR A 217 10.91 4.74 13.74
CA THR A 217 10.57 5.95 14.51
C THR A 217 9.07 6.22 14.53
N LEU A 218 8.37 6.00 13.41
CA LEU A 218 6.92 6.21 13.34
C LEU A 218 6.13 5.11 14.08
N CYS A 219 6.62 3.87 14.08
CA CYS A 219 5.94 2.76 14.76
C CYS A 219 6.31 2.66 16.26
N ARG A 220 7.50 3.10 16.65
CA ARG A 220 7.99 3.12 18.04
C ARG A 220 8.71 4.44 18.36
N PRO A 221 7.97 5.56 18.45
CA PRO A 221 8.52 6.78 19.04
C PRO A 221 8.83 6.58 20.53
N GLU A 222 9.55 7.53 21.14
CA GLU A 222 9.88 7.51 22.58
C GLU A 222 8.63 7.42 23.47
N THR A 223 7.52 8.03 23.02
CA THR A 223 6.22 7.96 23.69
C THR A 223 5.21 7.38 22.72
N ILE A 224 4.68 6.18 23.02
CA ILE A 224 3.66 5.53 22.21
C ILE A 224 2.33 6.26 22.39
N ASP A 225 1.89 6.95 21.35
CA ASP A 225 0.58 7.59 21.29
C ASP A 225 -0.37 6.83 20.34
N ARG A 226 -1.57 7.37 20.15
CA ARG A 226 -2.56 6.78 19.25
C ARG A 226 -2.05 6.65 17.81
N GLN A 227 -1.25 7.60 17.32
CA GLN A 227 -0.75 7.53 15.94
C GLN A 227 0.30 6.42 15.80
N ALA A 228 1.17 6.24 16.80
CA ALA A 228 2.10 5.12 16.83
C ALA A 228 1.37 3.77 16.82
N THR A 229 0.33 3.60 17.63
CA THR A 229 -0.52 2.39 17.62
C THR A 229 -1.16 2.13 16.24
N LEU A 230 -1.63 3.18 15.56
CA LEU A 230 -2.15 3.08 14.19
C LEU A 230 -1.05 2.69 13.19
N ALA A 231 0.13 3.29 13.30
CA ALA A 231 1.30 2.98 12.47
C ALA A 231 1.72 1.51 12.63
N GLN A 232 1.78 1.01 13.87
CA GLN A 232 2.06 -0.40 14.18
C GLN A 232 1.06 -1.33 13.49
N GLY A 233 -0.24 -1.07 13.65
CA GLY A 233 -1.29 -1.85 12.99
C GLY A 233 -1.20 -1.81 11.46
N ARG A 234 -0.88 -0.65 10.87
CA ARG A 234 -0.69 -0.50 9.42
C ARG A 234 0.53 -1.25 8.91
N LEU A 235 1.64 -1.25 9.66
CA LEU A 235 2.83 -2.04 9.33
C LEU A 235 2.53 -3.53 9.38
N LEU A 236 1.90 -4.02 10.46
CA LEU A 236 1.51 -5.41 10.59
C LEU A 236 0.63 -5.89 9.42
N ARG A 237 -0.30 -5.06 8.93
CA ARG A 237 -1.18 -5.45 7.82
C ARG A 237 -0.47 -5.62 6.47
N ILE A 238 0.63 -4.92 6.20
CA ILE A 238 1.32 -5.05 4.90
C ILE A 238 2.33 -6.20 4.89
N LEU A 239 2.93 -6.50 6.05
CA LEU A 239 4.05 -7.44 6.15
C LEU A 239 3.76 -8.84 5.61
N PRO A 240 2.57 -9.45 5.83
CA PRO A 240 2.24 -10.74 5.25
C PRO A 240 2.29 -10.74 3.72
N ARG A 241 1.77 -9.70 3.08
CA ARG A 241 1.86 -9.53 1.62
C ARG A 241 3.31 -9.44 1.16
N LEU A 242 4.12 -8.63 1.84
CA LEU A 242 5.52 -8.42 1.44
C LEU A 242 6.38 -9.67 1.66
N ALA A 243 6.15 -10.39 2.76
CA ALA A 243 6.81 -11.67 3.03
C ALA A 243 6.47 -12.74 1.98
N ALA A 244 5.24 -12.71 1.42
CA ALA A 244 4.82 -13.66 0.39
C ALA A 244 5.54 -13.39 -0.94
N LEU A 245 5.85 -12.11 -1.21
CA LEU A 245 6.56 -11.68 -2.41
C LEU A 245 8.07 -11.93 -2.30
N ASN A 246 8.68 -11.51 -1.19
CA ASN A 246 10.11 -11.65 -0.96
C ASN A 246 10.40 -11.85 0.54
N PRO A 247 10.35 -13.10 1.03
CA PRO A 247 10.50 -13.40 2.46
C PRO A 247 11.88 -13.00 2.98
N ARG A 248 12.92 -13.12 2.14
CA ARG A 248 14.30 -12.76 2.50
C ARG A 248 14.45 -11.27 2.71
N ALA A 249 13.89 -10.43 1.84
CA ALA A 249 14.04 -8.98 1.92
C ALA A 249 13.43 -8.39 3.21
N VAL A 250 12.31 -8.94 3.70
CA VAL A 250 11.70 -8.49 4.96
C VAL A 250 12.27 -9.15 6.20
N SER A 251 12.95 -10.29 6.06
CA SER A 251 13.47 -11.09 7.18
C SER A 251 14.97 -10.95 7.44
N THR A 252 15.64 -10.10 6.65
CA THR A 252 17.06 -9.80 6.81
C THR A 252 17.25 -8.30 6.88
N THR A 253 18.23 -7.84 7.65
CA THR A 253 18.59 -6.42 7.71
C THR A 253 20.09 -6.22 7.83
N PRO A 254 20.67 -5.20 7.17
CA PRO A 254 22.01 -4.73 7.46
C PRO A 254 22.06 -3.76 8.66
N PHE A 255 20.92 -3.46 9.30
CA PHE A 255 20.79 -2.46 10.37
C PHE A 255 20.23 -3.07 11.68
N PRO A 256 20.92 -4.05 12.29
CA PRO A 256 20.47 -4.70 13.51
C PRO A 256 20.38 -3.74 14.71
N ASP A 257 21.12 -2.62 14.67
CA ASP A 257 21.10 -1.55 15.67
C ASP A 257 19.75 -0.80 15.71
N ILE A 258 19.10 -0.62 14.55
CA ILE A 258 17.81 0.07 14.46
C ILE A 258 16.66 -0.90 14.73
N LEU A 259 16.75 -2.12 14.18
CA LEU A 259 15.76 -3.16 14.37
C LEU A 259 16.11 -4.02 15.59
N ALA A 260 16.24 -3.39 16.75
CA ALA A 260 16.72 -4.07 17.96
C ALA A 260 15.83 -5.28 18.34
N LEU A 261 16.47 -6.45 18.41
CA LEU A 261 15.91 -7.72 18.88
C LEU A 261 16.91 -8.35 19.85
N PRO A 262 16.49 -8.88 21.00
CA PRO A 262 17.40 -9.61 21.90
C PRO A 262 18.00 -10.83 21.17
N ASP A 263 19.29 -11.12 21.38
CA ASP A 263 19.99 -12.22 20.69
C ASP A 263 19.28 -13.57 20.84
N ALA A 264 18.77 -13.86 22.05
CA ALA A 264 17.98 -15.07 22.34
C ALA A 264 16.67 -15.19 21.52
N THR A 265 16.25 -14.11 20.86
CA THR A 265 15.11 -14.05 19.94
C THR A 265 15.57 -14.04 18.49
N ALA A 266 16.62 -13.28 18.17
CA ALA A 266 17.13 -13.12 16.82
C ALA A 266 17.77 -14.42 16.29
N GLU A 267 18.48 -15.18 17.12
CA GLU A 267 19.10 -16.45 16.71
C GLU A 267 18.07 -17.47 16.17
N PRO A 268 16.95 -17.77 16.87
CA PRO A 268 15.97 -18.71 16.37
C PRO A 268 15.05 -18.13 15.28
N ALA A 269 14.71 -16.83 15.30
CA ALA A 269 13.68 -16.25 14.42
C ALA A 269 14.23 -15.55 13.15
N GLY A 270 15.52 -15.22 13.14
CA GLY A 270 16.12 -14.30 12.17
C GLY A 270 16.09 -12.84 12.63
N HIS A 271 16.57 -11.94 11.77
CA HIS A 271 16.73 -10.51 12.11
C HIS A 271 16.39 -9.64 10.90
N GLY A 272 15.20 -9.05 10.92
CA GLY A 272 14.68 -8.20 9.85
C GLY A 272 13.48 -7.38 10.33
N LEU A 273 12.89 -6.58 9.43
CA LEU A 273 11.72 -5.76 9.76
C LEU A 273 10.53 -6.64 10.18
N LEU A 274 10.36 -7.80 9.53
CA LEU A 274 9.32 -8.76 9.88
C LEU A 274 9.46 -9.25 11.32
N GLN A 275 10.64 -9.72 11.72
CA GLN A 275 10.90 -10.22 13.08
C GLN A 275 10.75 -9.09 14.11
N TRP A 276 11.26 -7.90 13.81
CA TRP A 276 11.14 -6.76 14.72
C TRP A 276 9.67 -6.37 14.93
N ALA A 277 8.89 -6.24 13.85
CA ALA A 277 7.48 -5.88 13.94
C ALA A 277 6.66 -6.93 14.72
N ALA A 278 6.94 -8.21 14.46
CA ALA A 278 6.16 -9.31 15.00
C ALA A 278 6.55 -9.72 16.44
N LEU A 279 7.81 -9.52 16.84
CA LEU A 279 8.33 -10.02 18.12
C LEU A 279 8.64 -8.93 19.15
N THR A 280 8.90 -7.69 18.73
CA THR A 280 9.36 -6.63 19.65
C THR A 280 8.68 -5.28 19.50
N MET A 281 8.09 -4.95 18.35
CA MET A 281 7.44 -3.66 18.13
C MET A 281 6.20 -3.46 19.00
N VAL A 282 5.36 -4.48 19.12
CA VAL A 282 4.09 -4.40 19.85
C VAL A 282 4.32 -4.58 21.35
N ASP A 283 3.73 -3.71 22.16
CA ASP A 283 3.58 -3.93 23.60
C ASP A 283 2.36 -4.83 23.83
N THR A 284 2.60 -6.07 24.23
CA THR A 284 1.53 -7.06 24.47
C THR A 284 0.79 -6.85 25.78
N THR A 285 1.21 -5.90 26.63
CA THR A 285 0.44 -5.50 27.81
C THR A 285 -0.80 -4.65 27.43
N ASP A 286 -0.78 -4.01 26.27
CA ASP A 286 -1.97 -3.44 25.64
C ASP A 286 -2.77 -4.57 24.95
N MET A 287 -3.90 -4.92 25.55
CA MET A 287 -4.76 -6.00 25.07
C MET A 287 -5.26 -5.79 23.63
N LEU A 288 -5.56 -4.56 23.21
CA LEU A 288 -6.03 -4.31 21.85
C LEU A 288 -4.90 -4.53 20.84
N MET A 289 -3.68 -4.13 21.20
CA MET A 289 -2.50 -4.37 20.37
C MET A 289 -2.07 -5.83 20.37
N HIS A 290 -2.22 -6.54 21.49
CA HIS A 290 -1.99 -7.98 21.56
C HIS A 290 -2.96 -8.74 20.63
N LEU A 291 -4.25 -8.41 20.65
CA LEU A 291 -5.22 -8.97 19.70
C LEU A 291 -4.88 -8.65 18.25
N SER A 292 -4.38 -7.44 17.97
CA SER A 292 -3.93 -7.05 16.63
C SER A 292 -2.71 -7.85 16.18
N LEU A 293 -1.81 -8.22 17.10
CA LEU A 293 -0.68 -9.08 16.81
C LEU A 293 -1.11 -10.53 16.53
N ILE A 294 -2.11 -11.03 17.26
CA ILE A 294 -2.70 -12.36 16.99
C ILE A 294 -3.35 -12.39 15.60
N ASP A 295 -4.15 -11.38 15.25
CA ASP A 295 -4.76 -11.24 13.92
C ASP A 295 -3.69 -11.19 12.81
N PHE A 296 -2.57 -10.50 13.05
CA PHE A 296 -1.42 -10.51 12.17
C PHE A 296 -0.88 -11.93 11.94
N TYR A 297 -0.66 -12.72 13.00
CA TYR A 297 -0.13 -14.08 12.86
C TYR A 297 -1.10 -15.03 12.16
N GLU A 298 -2.40 -14.92 12.43
CA GLU A 298 -3.43 -15.71 11.73
C GLU A 298 -3.45 -15.39 10.23
N THR A 299 -3.41 -14.09 9.90
CA THR A 299 -3.34 -13.61 8.51
C THR A 299 -2.03 -14.05 7.85
N PHE A 300 -0.91 -13.92 8.55
CA PHE A 300 0.42 -14.31 8.09
C PHE A 300 0.46 -15.79 7.72
N VAL A 301 0.08 -16.68 8.63
CA VAL A 301 0.05 -18.14 8.39
C VAL A 301 -0.87 -18.49 7.22
N SER A 302 -2.05 -17.87 7.16
CA SER A 302 -3.04 -18.11 6.09
C SER A 302 -2.50 -17.75 4.71
N ILE A 303 -1.84 -16.60 4.59
CA ILE A 303 -1.22 -16.14 3.33
C ILE A 303 -0.02 -17.01 2.97
N MET A 304 0.87 -17.28 3.94
CA MET A 304 2.10 -18.04 3.68
C MET A 304 1.82 -19.45 3.18
N ARG A 305 0.78 -20.11 3.70
CA ARG A 305 0.35 -21.44 3.24
C ARG A 305 0.08 -21.49 1.74
N VAL A 306 -0.47 -20.42 1.16
CA VAL A 306 -0.90 -20.38 -0.25
C VAL A 306 0.07 -19.64 -1.17
N ALA A 307 1.09 -18.97 -0.63
CA ALA A 307 2.04 -18.17 -1.40
C ALA A 307 3.15 -19.00 -2.10
N GLY A 308 2.83 -20.19 -2.64
CA GLY A 308 3.80 -21.12 -3.24
C GLY A 308 4.69 -21.85 -2.24
N ASN A 309 5.65 -22.68 -2.65
CA ASN A 309 6.58 -23.35 -1.72
C ASN A 309 8.02 -22.91 -2.02
N SER A 310 8.75 -22.46 -0.99
CA SER A 310 10.20 -22.30 -1.05
C SER A 310 10.80 -22.60 0.32
N VAL A 311 11.97 -23.24 0.32
CA VAL A 311 12.66 -23.64 1.56
C VAL A 311 12.94 -22.43 2.46
N ASP A 312 13.34 -21.31 1.86
CA ASP A 312 13.62 -20.06 2.57
C ASP A 312 12.35 -19.50 3.24
N LYS A 313 11.22 -19.51 2.53
CA LYS A 313 9.95 -19.05 3.08
C LYS A 313 9.50 -19.94 4.22
N ASP A 314 9.48 -21.25 4.03
CA ASP A 314 9.01 -22.20 5.05
C ASP A 314 9.87 -22.12 6.32
N LYS A 315 11.19 -21.90 6.17
CA LYS A 315 12.08 -21.63 7.29
C LYS A 315 11.71 -20.33 8.02
N VAL A 316 11.60 -19.21 7.29
CA VAL A 316 11.24 -17.90 7.88
C VAL A 316 9.91 -17.98 8.65
N VAL A 317 8.90 -18.62 8.08
CA VAL A 317 7.57 -18.74 8.70
C VAL A 317 7.64 -19.62 9.94
N ARG A 318 8.28 -20.79 9.84
CA ARG A 318 8.45 -21.72 10.97
C ARG A 318 9.13 -21.03 12.14
N ASP A 319 10.30 -20.46 11.88
CA ASP A 319 11.17 -19.85 12.87
C ASP A 319 10.48 -18.69 13.59
N LEU A 320 9.81 -17.80 12.83
CA LEU A 320 9.09 -16.66 13.38
C LEU A 320 7.88 -17.08 14.22
N VAL A 321 7.02 -17.94 13.67
CA VAL A 321 5.75 -18.33 14.31
C VAL A 321 6.02 -19.17 15.55
N LYS A 322 6.97 -20.11 15.48
CA LYS A 322 7.35 -20.95 16.64
C LYS A 322 7.92 -20.10 17.77
N THR A 323 8.84 -19.18 17.45
CA THR A 323 9.44 -18.27 18.45
C THR A 323 8.38 -17.43 19.16
N ALA A 324 7.35 -16.97 18.44
CA ALA A 324 6.26 -16.21 19.02
C ALA A 324 5.32 -17.08 19.87
N ALA A 325 4.90 -18.23 19.34
CA ALA A 325 3.99 -19.15 20.02
C ALA A 325 4.59 -19.76 21.29
N ASP A 326 5.91 -19.90 21.39
CA ASP A 326 6.58 -20.38 22.60
C ASP A 326 6.58 -19.35 23.74
N ARG A 327 6.25 -18.09 23.46
CA ARG A 327 6.21 -16.99 24.43
C ARG A 327 4.78 -16.51 24.73
N ASP A 328 3.81 -16.97 23.96
CA ASP A 328 2.44 -16.49 23.98
C ASP A 328 1.46 -17.65 23.79
N ASP A 329 0.96 -18.17 24.91
CA ASP A 329 0.00 -19.26 24.94
C ASP A 329 -1.34 -18.89 24.28
N GLN A 330 -1.72 -17.61 24.31
CA GLN A 330 -2.95 -17.13 23.69
C GLN A 330 -2.81 -17.14 22.17
N LEU A 331 -1.69 -16.66 21.63
CA LEU A 331 -1.36 -16.78 20.21
C LEU A 331 -1.32 -18.26 19.78
N LYS A 332 -0.65 -19.11 20.55
CA LYS A 332 -0.54 -20.56 20.27
C LYS A 332 -1.91 -21.22 20.22
N ALA A 333 -2.80 -20.89 21.15
CA ALA A 333 -4.17 -21.37 21.16
C ALA A 333 -4.98 -20.84 19.95
N SER A 334 -4.83 -19.56 19.62
CA SER A 334 -5.54 -18.91 18.51
C SER A 334 -5.18 -19.55 17.16
N LEU A 335 -3.89 -19.80 16.93
CA LEU A 335 -3.40 -20.50 15.74
C LEU A 335 -3.95 -21.93 15.67
N ARG A 336 -3.92 -22.69 16.78
CA ARG A 336 -4.46 -24.06 16.79
C ARG A 336 -5.96 -24.12 16.52
N GLY A 337 -6.72 -23.10 16.94
CA GLY A 337 -8.17 -22.99 16.70
C GLY A 337 -8.55 -22.26 15.41
N LEU A 338 -7.58 -21.79 14.61
CA LEU A 338 -7.84 -21.11 13.34
C LEU A 338 -8.52 -22.04 12.29
N PRO A 339 -8.13 -23.32 12.14
CA PRO A 339 -8.82 -24.24 11.23
C PRO A 339 -10.32 -24.39 11.50
N ASP A 340 -10.73 -24.38 12.77
CA ASP A 340 -12.14 -24.54 13.18
C ASP A 340 -13.01 -23.33 12.81
N ARG A 341 -12.38 -22.18 12.55
CA ARG A 341 -13.03 -20.92 12.12
C ARG A 341 -12.91 -20.68 10.61
N THR A 342 -12.32 -21.63 9.87
CA THR A 342 -12.08 -21.55 8.44
C THR A 342 -13.07 -22.46 7.69
N VAL A 343 -13.35 -22.16 6.42
CA VAL A 343 -14.20 -23.03 5.56
C VAL A 343 -13.65 -24.45 5.48
N GLU A 344 -14.54 -25.44 5.41
CA GLU A 344 -14.22 -26.87 5.56
C GLU A 344 -13.14 -27.36 4.58
N GLU A 345 -13.15 -26.88 3.34
CA GLU A 345 -12.18 -27.24 2.29
C GLU A 345 -10.75 -26.79 2.63
N GLU A 346 -10.61 -25.69 3.36
CA GLU A 346 -9.31 -25.08 3.70
C GLU A 346 -8.84 -25.46 5.12
N ALA A 347 -9.77 -25.93 5.99
CA ALA A 347 -9.49 -26.25 7.38
C ALA A 347 -8.44 -27.37 7.54
N VAL A 348 -8.58 -28.49 6.82
CA VAL A 348 -7.65 -29.63 6.94
C VAL A 348 -6.24 -29.29 6.42
N PRO A 349 -6.06 -28.66 5.23
CA PRO A 349 -4.76 -28.19 4.79
C PRO A 349 -4.13 -27.19 5.77
N LEU A 350 -4.92 -26.26 6.31
CA LEU A 350 -4.44 -25.25 7.26
C LEU A 350 -3.98 -25.87 8.58
N ALA A 351 -4.75 -26.81 9.15
CA ALA A 351 -4.37 -27.54 10.35
C ALA A 351 -3.03 -28.25 10.19
N ARG A 352 -2.83 -28.94 9.06
CA ARG A 352 -1.56 -29.62 8.75
C ARG A 352 -0.39 -28.64 8.69
N TYR A 353 -0.58 -27.50 8.03
CA TYR A 353 0.46 -26.48 7.90
C TYR A 353 0.84 -25.87 9.27
N ILE A 354 -0.16 -25.59 10.11
CA ILE A 354 0.05 -25.06 11.47
C ILE A 354 0.81 -26.06 12.34
N SER A 355 0.43 -27.34 12.33
CA SER A 355 1.18 -28.39 13.05
C SER A 355 2.63 -28.45 12.57
N GLN A 356 2.87 -28.43 11.25
CA GLN A 356 4.22 -28.45 10.69
C GLN A 356 5.10 -27.25 11.10
N ILE A 357 4.51 -26.10 11.39
CA ILE A 357 5.23 -24.89 11.79
C ILE A 357 5.48 -24.86 13.30
N LEU A 358 4.52 -25.32 14.11
CA LEU A 358 4.61 -25.26 15.57
C LEU A 358 5.39 -26.43 16.19
N ASP A 359 5.40 -27.58 15.53
CA ASP A 359 6.21 -28.75 15.94
C ASP A 359 7.66 -28.60 15.45
#